data_AF-A0A069PKM8-F1
#
_entry.id   AF-A0A069PKM8-F1
#
_cell.length_a   1.000
_cell.length_b   1.000
_cell.length_c   1.000
_cell.angle_alpha   90.00
_cell.angle_beta   90.00
_cell.angle_gamma   90.00
#
_symmetry.space_group_name_H-M   'P 1'
#
loop_
_entity.id
_entity.type
_entity.pdbx_description
1 polymer ?
#
loop_
_entity_poly.entity_id
_entity_poly.type
_entity_poly.pdbx_seq_one_letter_code
_entity_poly.pdbx_strand_id
1 'polypeptide(L)'
;MHFTVYCLDHPNMVERRLENYDAHKVYLQTAPVKTLISGPLTKSDGQTMIGSFFLYEADGIEEIQKFVDTDPFNKAGIWASVDIRPFIKRVDNR
;
A
#
# COMPACT_ATOMS: atom_id res chain seq x y z
N MET A 1 10.46 -13.74 -0.21
CA MET A 1 11.22 -12.55 0.23
C MET A 1 10.27 -11.52 0.81
N HIS A 2 10.74 -10.56 1.61
CA HIS A 2 9.88 -9.47 2.11
C HIS A 2 10.05 -8.21 1.28
N PHE A 3 8.98 -7.45 1.09
CA PHE A 3 8.99 -6.19 0.36
C PHE A 3 8.18 -5.13 1.10
N THR A 4 8.73 -3.93 1.21
CA THR A 4 7.98 -2.75 1.66
C THR A 4 7.40 -2.03 0.45
N VAL A 5 6.17 -1.57 0.58
CA VAL A 5 5.55 -0.63 -0.35
C VAL A 5 5.13 0.59 0.44
N TYR A 6 5.69 1.74 0.07
CA TYR A 6 5.42 3.02 0.70
C TYR A 6 4.85 3.97 -0.35
N CYS A 7 3.57 4.31 -0.21
CA CYS A 7 2.87 5.19 -1.13
C CYS A 7 2.49 6.49 -0.42
N LEU A 8 2.73 7.63 -1.07
CA LEU A 8 2.23 8.93 -0.61
C LEU A 8 1.16 9.43 -1.55
N ASP A 9 0.11 10.00 -0.99
CA ASP A 9 -0.98 10.58 -1.74
C ASP A 9 -0.59 11.94 -2.32
N HIS A 10 -1.23 12.34 -3.42
CA HIS A 10 -1.25 13.75 -3.82
C HIS A 10 -1.90 14.62 -2.71
N PRO A 11 -1.60 15.93 -2.67
CA PRO A 11 -2.28 16.84 -1.76
C PRO A 11 -3.81 16.78 -1.92
N ASN A 12 -4.53 16.87 -0.80
CA ASN A 12 -6.00 16.94 -0.75
C ASN A 12 -6.75 15.71 -1.32
N MET A 13 -6.18 14.50 -1.22
CA MET A 13 -6.80 13.28 -1.78
C MET A 13 -7.72 12.49 -0.83
N VAL A 14 -7.96 12.97 0.40
CA VAL A 14 -8.71 12.20 1.42
C VAL A 14 -10.10 11.77 0.93
N GLU A 15 -10.85 12.68 0.32
CA GLU A 15 -12.21 12.39 -0.18
C GLU A 15 -12.17 11.32 -1.28
N ARG A 16 -11.32 11.51 -2.30
CA ARG A 16 -11.14 10.55 -3.39
C ARG A 16 -10.68 9.17 -2.88
N ARG A 17 -9.82 9.16 -1.87
CA ARG A 17 -9.41 7.92 -1.19
C ARG A 17 -10.59 7.23 -0.54
N LEU A 18 -11.47 7.96 0.16
CA LEU A 18 -12.66 7.39 0.78
C LEU A 18 -13.63 6.81 -0.25
N GLU A 19 -13.84 7.49 -1.37
CA GLU A 19 -14.68 7.00 -2.48
C GLU A 19 -14.17 5.67 -3.07
N ASN A 20 -12.85 5.47 -3.09
CA ASN A 20 -12.21 4.27 -3.64
C ASN A 20 -11.85 3.23 -2.56
N TYR A 21 -12.12 3.52 -1.28
CA TYR A 21 -11.57 2.78 -0.16
C TYR A 21 -12.07 1.34 -0.09
N ASP A 22 -13.35 1.12 -0.37
CA ASP A 22 -13.94 -0.22 -0.36
C ASP A 22 -13.41 -1.07 -1.52
N ALA A 23 -13.29 -0.49 -2.71
CA ALA A 23 -12.70 -1.17 -3.86
C ALA A 23 -11.25 -1.58 -3.57
N HIS A 24 -10.47 -0.67 -2.98
CA HIS A 24 -9.09 -0.94 -2.55
C HIS A 24 -9.02 -2.08 -1.53
N LYS A 25 -9.84 -2.05 -0.47
CA LYS A 25 -9.85 -3.12 0.54
C LYS A 25 -10.20 -4.49 -0.05
N VAL A 26 -11.21 -4.55 -0.92
CA VAL A 26 -11.58 -5.81 -1.60
C VAL A 26 -10.42 -6.31 -2.47
N TYR A 27 -9.77 -5.40 -3.20
CA TYR A 27 -8.60 -5.72 -4.02
C TYR A 27 -7.42 -6.26 -3.20
N LEU A 28 -7.18 -5.71 -2.00
CA LEU A 28 -6.15 -6.24 -1.09
C LEU A 28 -6.38 -7.70 -0.68
N GLN A 29 -7.62 -8.17 -0.67
CA GLN A 29 -7.95 -9.57 -0.38
C GLN A 29 -7.68 -10.51 -1.54
N THR A 30 -7.52 -9.99 -2.75
CA THR A 30 -7.19 -10.76 -3.96
C THR A 30 -5.70 -10.74 -4.27
N ALA A 31 -4.87 -10.27 -3.33
CA ALA A 31 -3.43 -10.18 -3.53
C ALA A 31 -2.86 -11.55 -3.92
N PRO A 32 -2.08 -11.63 -5.02
CA PRO A 32 -1.39 -12.87 -5.38
C PRO A 32 -0.22 -13.17 -4.42
N VAL A 33 0.06 -12.23 -3.52
CA VAL A 33 1.16 -12.24 -2.56
C VAL A 33 0.60 -12.18 -1.14
N LYS A 34 1.41 -12.58 -0.16
CA LYS A 34 0.97 -12.60 1.24
C LYS A 34 1.15 -11.23 1.89
N THR A 35 0.05 -10.59 2.25
CA THR A 35 0.04 -9.35 3.05
C THR A 35 0.36 -9.65 4.51
N LEU A 36 1.49 -9.15 5.02
CA LEU A 36 1.89 -9.30 6.43
C LEU A 36 1.43 -8.12 7.30
N ILE A 37 1.47 -6.91 6.76
CA ILE A 37 1.00 -5.67 7.39
C ILE A 37 0.45 -4.76 6.28
N SER A 38 -0.67 -4.09 6.55
CA SER A 38 -1.20 -3.05 5.67
C SER A 38 -1.89 -1.97 6.49
N GLY A 39 -1.84 -0.72 6.02
CA GLY A 39 -2.58 0.37 6.63
C GLY A 39 -2.29 1.73 6.01
N PRO A 40 -3.14 2.74 6.29
CA PRO A 40 -2.87 4.09 5.84
C PRO A 40 -1.71 4.71 6.62
N LEU A 41 -0.89 5.49 5.93
CA LEU A 41 -0.03 6.47 6.57
C LEU A 41 -0.89 7.67 6.95
N THR A 42 -0.65 8.25 8.11
CA THR A 42 -1.44 9.38 8.63
C THR A 42 -0.57 10.60 8.88
N LYS A 43 -1.20 11.78 8.97
CA LYS A 43 -0.57 12.95 9.58
C LYS A 43 -0.30 12.69 11.07
N SER A 44 0.35 13.65 11.72
CA SER A 44 0.59 13.63 13.16
C SER A 44 -0.68 13.57 14.02
N ASP A 45 -1.86 13.85 13.45
CA ASP A 45 -3.16 13.71 14.11
C ASP A 45 -3.61 12.24 14.26
N GLY A 46 -2.93 11.30 13.61
CA GLY A 46 -3.26 9.87 13.62
C GLY A 46 -4.55 9.51 12.86
N GLN A 47 -5.18 10.46 12.17
CA GLN A 47 -6.50 10.28 11.55
C GLN A 47 -6.49 10.64 10.06
N THR A 48 -5.87 11.75 9.69
CA THR A 48 -5.84 12.22 8.31
C THR A 48 -4.92 11.33 7.49
N MET A 49 -5.50 10.48 6.65
CA MET A 49 -4.75 9.60 5.75
C MET A 49 -4.01 10.39 4.67
N ILE A 50 -2.74 10.06 4.45
CA ILE A 50 -1.84 10.72 3.49
C ILE A 50 -1.07 9.75 2.61
N GLY A 51 -1.38 8.46 2.69
CA GLY A 51 -0.63 7.44 2.00
C GLY A 51 -1.02 6.04 2.44
N SER A 52 -0.26 5.07 1.96
CA SER A 52 -0.44 3.66 2.28
C SER A 52 0.90 3.01 2.56
N PHE A 53 0.95 2.13 3.55
CA PHE A 53 2.10 1.29 3.83
C PHE A 53 1.70 -0.17 3.80
N PHE A 54 2.57 -0.97 3.18
CA PHE A 54 2.41 -2.42 3.13
C PHE A 54 3.74 -3.12 3.37
N LEU A 55 3.64 -4.28 4.04
CA LEU A 55 4.69 -5.28 4.09
C LEU A 55 4.16 -6.56 3.46
N TYR A 56 4.74 -6.96 2.34
CA TYR A 56 4.37 -8.18 1.61
C TYR A 56 5.45 -9.24 1.70
N GLU A 57 5.04 -10.49 1.54
CA GLU A 57 5.90 -11.62 1.26
C GLU A 57 5.55 -12.18 -0.14
N ALA A 58 6.56 -12.26 -1.01
CA ALA A 58 6.43 -12.69 -2.40
C ALA A 58 7.72 -13.34 -2.92
N ASP A 59 7.63 -14.05 -4.05
CA ASP A 59 8.78 -14.71 -4.68
C ASP A 59 9.65 -13.74 -5.47
N GLY A 60 9.12 -12.59 -5.88
CA GLY A 60 9.85 -11.55 -6.60
C GLY A 60 9.20 -10.16 -6.52
N ILE A 61 9.98 -9.12 -6.83
CA ILE A 61 9.50 -7.73 -6.80
C ILE A 61 8.46 -7.45 -7.90
N GLU A 62 8.52 -8.19 -9.01
CA GLU A 62 7.65 -8.01 -10.17
C GLU A 62 6.18 -8.28 -9.86
N GLU A 63 5.90 -9.24 -8.98
CA GLU A 63 4.54 -9.53 -8.51
C GLU A 63 3.98 -8.36 -7.70
N ILE A 64 4.81 -7.79 -6.84
CA ILE A 64 4.45 -6.60 -6.04
C ILE A 64 4.19 -5.41 -6.95
N GLN A 65 5.07 -5.17 -7.93
CA GLN A 65 4.91 -4.04 -8.86
C GLN A 65 3.59 -4.16 -9.64
N LYS A 66 3.30 -5.34 -10.23
CA LYS A 66 2.04 -5.55 -10.96
C LYS A 66 0.82 -5.39 -10.08
N PHE A 67 0.89 -5.87 -8.84
CA PHE A 67 -0.20 -5.74 -7.87
C PHE A 67 -0.44 -4.26 -7.51
N VAL A 68 0.60 -3.52 -7.17
CA VAL A 68 0.52 -2.09 -6.83
C VAL A 68 0.09 -1.25 -8.03
N ASP A 69 0.58 -1.56 -9.24
CA ASP A 69 0.21 -0.89 -10.48
C ASP A 69 -1.27 -1.00 -10.79
N THR A 70 -1.90 -2.11 -10.39
CA THR A 70 -3.31 -2.39 -10.67
C THR A 70 -4.25 -2.07 -9.52
N ASP A 71 -3.74 -1.58 -8.40
CA ASP A 71 -4.51 -1.15 -7.24
C ASP A 71 -5.50 -0.02 -7.60
N PRO A 72 -6.76 -0.08 -7.11
CA PRO A 72 -7.74 0.99 -7.30
C PRO A 72 -7.23 2.39 -6.93
N PHE A 73 -6.43 2.53 -5.87
CA PHE A 73 -5.86 3.84 -5.51
C PHE A 73 -4.85 4.35 -6.53
N ASN A 74 -4.01 3.47 -7.07
CA ASN A 74 -3.05 3.86 -8.10
C ASN A 74 -3.78 4.22 -9.40
N LYS A 75 -4.75 3.40 -9.82
CA LYS A 75 -5.57 3.66 -11.02
C LYS A 75 -6.40 4.94 -10.89
N ALA A 76 -6.85 5.26 -9.68
CA ALA A 76 -7.52 6.51 -9.38
C ALA A 76 -6.54 7.70 -9.27
N GLY A 77 -5.23 7.53 -9.48
CA GLY A 77 -4.27 8.63 -9.38
C GLY A 77 -4.25 9.29 -8.00
N ILE A 78 -4.50 8.53 -6.94
CA ILE A 78 -4.43 9.01 -5.56
C ILE A 78 -2.98 9.11 -5.12
N TRP A 79 -2.17 8.08 -5.42
CA TRP A 79 -0.75 8.04 -5.07
C TRP A 79 0.08 8.93 -5.98
N ALA A 80 0.77 9.90 -5.38
CA ALA A 80 1.78 10.73 -6.02
C ALA A 80 3.13 10.03 -6.18
N SER A 81 3.45 9.14 -5.23
CA SER A 81 4.68 8.35 -5.28
C SER A 81 4.43 6.95 -4.75
N VAL A 82 5.12 5.98 -5.35
CA VAL A 82 5.15 4.58 -4.92
C VAL A 82 6.62 4.16 -4.84
N ASP A 83 7.10 3.79 -3.65
CA ASP A 83 8.46 3.24 -3.45
C ASP A 83 8.35 1.78 -3.00
N ILE A 84 8.94 0.88 -3.78
CA ILE A 84 8.93 -0.57 -3.54
C ILE A 84 10.37 -1.05 -3.32
N ARG A 85 10.63 -1.71 -2.18
CA ARG A 85 11.99 -2.17 -1.82
C ARG A 85 12.00 -3.60 -1.30
N PRO A 86 13.02 -4.41 -1.65
CA PRO A 86 13.35 -5.61 -0.90
C PRO A 86 13.66 -5.24 0.55
N PHE A 87 13.15 -6.03 1.49
CA PHE A 87 13.33 -5.81 2.92
C PHE A 87 13.90 -7.09 3.57
N ILE A 88 14.94 -6.92 4.38
CA ILE A 88 15.51 -8.01 5.16
C ILE A 88 14.95 -7.92 6.57
N LYS A 89 13.88 -8.67 6.82
CA LYS A 89 13.27 -8.77 8.16
C LYS A 89 14.27 -9.41 9.13
N ARG A 90 14.59 -8.70 10.23
CA ARG A 90 15.52 -9.18 11.28
C ARG A 90 14.80 -9.64 12.54
N VAL A 91 13.77 -8.90 12.97
CA VAL A 91 13.00 -9.15 14.18
C VAL A 91 11.52 -8.95 13.87
N ASP A 92 10.68 -9.84 14.39
CA ASP A 92 9.22 -9.78 14.32
C ASP A 92 8.68 -10.33 15.64
N ASN A 93 8.11 -9.48 16.49
CA ASN A 93 7.68 -9.84 17.86
C ASN A 93 6.17 -10.12 17.96
N ARG A 94 5.51 -10.33 16.82
CA ARG A 94 4.08 -10.64 16.75
C ARG A 94 3.84 -12.14 17.00
#